data_AF-A0A8K0UCD7-F1
#
_entry.id   AF-A0A8K0UCD7-F1
#
_cell.length_a   1.000
_cell.length_b   1.000
_cell.length_c   1.000
_cell.angle_alpha   90.00
_cell.angle_beta   90.00
_cell.angle_gamma   90.00
#
_symmetry.space_group_name_H-M   'P 1'
#
loop_
_entity.id
_entity.type
_entity.pdbx_description
1 polymer ?
#
loop_
_entity_poly.entity_id
_entity_poly.type
_entity_poly.pdbx_seq_one_letter_code
_entity_poly.pdbx_strand_id
1 'polypeptide(L)'
;MPHADSDNSSDINVEQVHTKNTKKQSKKITKYLLFQSVYSTTKVTEDVVDQNLWCDVDKMRPANMASWMKTMQPEEYMRRVPEDCKSSESKEHTTRTYYKIIQIVPSLKANVDDPLKSTELMVISSKMNAMIRSTQSNNATRLKTYIPQYAAPNPFKVAFNPPIVSSNGRAEMGLNHPILARWLCPADQLQRFNEDPIQAVKDLASGVISMGAEDFFTLFWSGSMPGDDCDSDNMLHGLFKSYFLVCRLARLYSTT
;
A
#
# COMPACT_ATOMS: atom_id res chain seq x y z
N MET A 1 20.31 -78.64 12.65
CA MET A 1 19.03 -78.08 12.17
C MET A 1 19.32 -76.71 11.58
N PRO A 2 18.91 -76.42 10.34
CA PRO A 2 19.16 -75.15 9.67
C PRO A 2 17.99 -74.17 9.92
N HIS A 3 18.30 -72.90 10.16
CA HIS A 3 17.36 -71.77 10.06
C HIS A 3 18.09 -70.69 9.26
N ALA A 4 17.80 -70.54 7.97
CA ALA A 4 16.64 -69.85 7.37
C ALA A 4 16.92 -68.36 7.25
N ASP A 5 17.39 -68.00 6.06
CA ASP A 5 17.47 -66.66 5.50
C ASP A 5 16.09 -65.99 5.51
N SER A 6 16.07 -64.68 5.77
CA SER A 6 14.95 -63.82 5.42
C SER A 6 15.48 -62.43 5.06
N ASP A 7 15.96 -62.30 3.83
CA ASP A 7 15.94 -61.05 3.07
C ASP A 7 14.49 -60.72 2.73
N ASN A 8 14.02 -59.50 3.03
CA ASN A 8 12.86 -58.94 2.34
C ASN A 8 12.93 -57.41 2.25
N SER A 9 13.52 -56.98 1.13
CA SER A 9 13.08 -55.91 0.23
C SER A 9 11.91 -55.03 0.70
N SER A 10 12.19 -53.76 0.98
CA SER A 10 11.19 -52.68 1.00
C SER A 10 11.71 -51.42 0.30
N ASP A 11 12.16 -51.56 -0.95
CA ASP A 11 12.42 -50.44 -1.85
C ASP A 11 11.18 -50.11 -2.69
N ILE A 12 10.16 -49.51 -2.06
CA ILE A 12 9.11 -48.81 -2.83
C ILE A 12 8.71 -47.54 -2.05
N ASN A 13 8.67 -46.42 -2.78
CA ASN A 13 7.88 -45.19 -2.54
C ASN A 13 8.54 -43.88 -2.09
N VAL A 14 9.84 -43.65 -2.37
CA VAL A 14 10.45 -42.31 -2.17
C VAL A 14 10.09 -41.32 -3.30
N GLU A 15 9.85 -41.80 -4.52
CA GLU A 15 9.69 -40.92 -5.70
C GLU A 15 8.30 -40.25 -5.82
N GLN A 16 7.25 -40.83 -5.24
CA GLN A 16 5.91 -40.22 -5.24
C GLN A 16 5.73 -39.08 -4.21
N VAL A 17 6.64 -38.98 -3.22
CA VAL A 17 6.57 -37.91 -2.20
C VAL A 17 7.14 -36.60 -2.75
N HIS A 18 8.16 -36.66 -3.62
CA HIS A 18 8.79 -35.47 -4.19
C HIS A 18 7.89 -34.71 -5.19
N THR A 19 7.12 -35.43 -6.03
CA THR A 19 6.24 -34.82 -7.04
C THR A 19 4.97 -34.19 -6.47
N LYS A 20 4.51 -34.61 -5.29
CA LYS A 20 3.39 -33.98 -4.58
C LYS A 20 3.79 -32.66 -3.92
N ASN A 21 5.05 -32.53 -3.51
CA ASN A 21 5.54 -31.33 -2.84
C ASN A 21 5.75 -30.17 -3.84
N THR A 22 6.25 -30.46 -5.05
CA THR A 22 6.46 -29.46 -6.10
C THR A 22 5.15 -28.86 -6.65
N LYS A 23 4.09 -29.67 -6.79
CA LYS A 23 2.75 -29.16 -7.17
C LYS A 23 2.11 -28.27 -6.10
N LYS A 24 2.42 -28.51 -4.81
CA LYS A 24 1.94 -27.67 -3.69
C LYS A 24 2.71 -26.35 -3.59
N GLN A 25 4.02 -26.37 -3.88
CA GLN A 25 4.88 -25.19 -4.00
C GLN A 25 4.44 -24.28 -5.16
N SER A 26 4.19 -24.84 -6.34
CA SER A 26 3.73 -24.08 -7.52
C SER A 26 2.41 -23.32 -7.27
N LYS A 27 1.42 -23.94 -6.60
CA LYS A 27 0.16 -23.27 -6.25
C LYS A 27 0.31 -22.13 -5.23
N LYS A 28 1.36 -22.15 -4.40
CA LYS A 28 1.65 -21.07 -3.43
C LYS A 28 2.31 -19.87 -4.12
N ILE A 29 3.23 -20.12 -5.06
CA ILE A 29 3.90 -19.09 -5.85
C ILE A 29 2.88 -18.32 -6.72
N THR A 30 1.90 -19.01 -7.33
CA THR A 30 0.83 -18.34 -8.10
C THR A 30 -0.04 -17.42 -7.24
N LYS A 31 -0.29 -17.78 -5.97
CA LYS A 31 -1.03 -16.91 -5.04
C LYS A 31 -0.24 -15.66 -4.62
N TYR A 32 1.08 -15.79 -4.51
CA TYR A 32 1.97 -14.66 -4.21
C TYR A 32 2.02 -13.64 -5.37
N LEU A 33 2.09 -14.12 -6.61
CA LEU A 33 2.02 -13.26 -7.80
C LEU A 33 0.67 -12.56 -7.93
N LEU A 34 -0.44 -13.24 -7.58
CA LEU A 34 -1.76 -12.60 -7.50
C LEU A 34 -1.82 -11.54 -6.40
N PHE A 35 -1.18 -11.75 -5.25
CA PHE A 35 -1.12 -10.77 -4.17
C PHE A 35 -0.32 -9.51 -4.58
N GLN A 36 0.82 -9.66 -5.25
CA GLN A 36 1.57 -8.52 -5.80
C GLN A 36 0.81 -7.80 -6.94
N SER A 37 0.08 -8.55 -7.77
CA SER A 37 -0.78 -7.98 -8.81
C SER A 37 -1.93 -7.15 -8.22
N VAL A 38 -2.56 -7.64 -7.13
CA VAL A 38 -3.64 -6.92 -6.42
C VAL A 38 -3.10 -5.70 -5.67
N TYR A 39 -1.92 -5.80 -5.05
CA TYR A 39 -1.25 -4.67 -4.41
C TYR A 39 -0.91 -3.56 -5.42
N SER A 40 -0.55 -3.95 -6.66
CA SER A 40 -0.33 -3.02 -7.78
C SER A 40 -1.63 -2.41 -8.31
N THR A 41 -2.75 -3.14 -8.30
CA THR A 41 -4.07 -2.59 -8.73
C THR A 41 -4.70 -1.69 -7.68
N THR A 42 -4.43 -1.89 -6.39
CA THR A 42 -4.86 -0.93 -5.36
C THR A 42 -4.12 0.42 -5.44
N LYS A 43 -2.89 0.44 -5.99
CA LYS A 43 -2.20 1.67 -6.37
C LYS A 43 -2.96 2.43 -7.48
N VAL A 44 -3.52 1.72 -8.45
CA VAL A 44 -4.35 2.29 -9.53
C VAL A 44 -5.64 2.94 -8.99
N THR A 45 -6.13 2.55 -7.82
CA THR A 45 -7.27 3.22 -7.17
C THR A 45 -6.89 4.42 -6.30
N GLU A 46 -5.64 4.52 -5.83
CA GLU A 46 -5.11 5.77 -5.26
C GLU A 46 -4.79 6.81 -6.36
N ASP A 47 -4.56 6.36 -7.60
CA ASP A 47 -4.47 7.21 -8.79
C ASP A 47 -5.81 7.85 -9.21
N VAL A 48 -6.93 7.53 -8.54
CA VAL A 48 -8.25 8.14 -8.79
C VAL A 48 -8.33 9.61 -8.32
N VAL A 49 -7.34 10.08 -7.57
CA VAL A 49 -7.08 11.52 -7.42
C VAL A 49 -5.67 11.79 -7.94
N ASP A 50 -5.57 11.72 -9.26
CA ASP A 50 -4.37 11.92 -10.06
C ASP A 50 -3.66 13.24 -9.67
N GLN A 51 -2.65 13.14 -8.80
CA GLN A 51 -1.76 14.25 -8.45
C GLN A 51 -0.98 14.74 -9.68
N ASN A 52 -0.84 13.91 -10.73
CA ASN A 52 -0.16 14.28 -11.97
C ASN A 52 -1.02 15.15 -12.88
N LEU A 53 -2.36 15.07 -12.80
CA LEU A 53 -3.27 15.87 -13.61
C LEU A 53 -3.12 17.39 -13.36
N TRP A 54 -2.67 17.77 -12.17
CA TRP A 54 -2.55 19.19 -11.76
C TRP A 54 -1.12 19.72 -11.81
N CYS A 55 -0.10 18.87 -11.71
CA CYS A 55 1.30 19.26 -11.88
C CYS A 55 1.65 19.66 -13.32
N ASP A 56 0.89 19.18 -14.31
CA ASP A 56 1.12 19.52 -15.71
C ASP A 56 0.36 20.78 -16.18
N VAL A 57 -0.70 21.20 -15.48
CA VAL A 57 -1.40 22.47 -15.76
C VAL A 57 -0.48 23.68 -15.58
N ASP A 58 0.43 23.62 -14.61
CA ASP A 58 1.44 24.67 -14.41
C ASP A 58 2.60 24.62 -15.42
N LYS A 59 2.90 23.44 -15.99
CA LYS A 59 3.94 23.27 -17.03
C LYS A 59 3.45 23.61 -18.43
N MET A 60 2.14 23.56 -18.67
CA MET A 60 1.52 23.91 -19.96
C MET A 60 1.35 25.41 -20.17
N ARG A 61 1.87 26.27 -19.28
CA ARG A 61 1.68 27.73 -19.31
C ARG A 61 2.59 28.39 -20.37
N PRO A 62 2.09 28.75 -21.58
CA PRO A 62 2.88 29.52 -22.51
C PRO A 62 2.90 30.97 -22.00
N ALA A 63 3.98 31.71 -22.27
CA ALA A 63 4.12 33.11 -21.89
C ALA A 63 3.03 34.05 -22.46
N ASN A 64 2.09 33.53 -23.27
CA ASN A 64 1.11 34.31 -24.02
C ASN A 64 -0.34 33.79 -23.94
N MET A 65 -0.71 33.08 -22.86
CA MET A 65 -2.03 32.45 -22.69
C MET A 65 -3.22 33.43 -22.82
N ALA A 66 -3.03 34.70 -22.41
CA ALA A 66 -4.04 35.75 -22.55
C ALA A 66 -4.29 36.19 -24.01
N SER A 67 -3.28 36.09 -24.88
CA SER A 67 -3.46 36.34 -26.33
C SER A 67 -4.18 35.19 -27.01
N TRP A 68 -4.02 33.96 -26.50
CA TRP A 68 -4.64 32.77 -27.05
C TRP A 68 -6.11 32.64 -26.66
N MET A 69 -6.47 32.94 -25.41
CA MET A 69 -7.87 32.90 -24.95
C MET A 69 -8.78 33.94 -25.63
N LYS A 70 -8.22 35.00 -26.24
CA LYS A 70 -9.01 36.04 -26.92
C LYS A 70 -9.53 35.66 -28.31
N THR A 71 -8.96 34.63 -28.93
CA THR A 71 -9.23 34.31 -30.36
C THR A 71 -9.87 32.94 -30.58
N MET A 72 -10.05 32.16 -29.51
CA MET A 72 -10.34 30.73 -29.61
C MET A 72 -11.75 30.41 -29.08
N GLN A 73 -12.55 29.70 -29.86
CA GLN A 73 -13.86 29.22 -29.42
C GLN A 73 -13.72 28.04 -28.43
N PRO A 74 -14.61 27.89 -27.42
CA PRO A 74 -14.52 26.84 -26.41
C PRO A 74 -14.45 25.42 -26.98
N GLU A 75 -15.11 25.16 -28.12
CA GLU A 75 -15.07 23.84 -28.77
C GLU A 75 -13.71 23.56 -29.44
N GLU A 76 -12.97 24.60 -29.80
CA GLU A 76 -11.65 24.49 -30.44
C GLU A 76 -10.53 24.31 -29.41
N TYR A 77 -10.71 24.85 -28.19
CA TYR A 77 -9.82 24.58 -27.05
C TYR A 77 -9.81 23.11 -26.66
N MET A 78 -10.98 22.49 -26.49
CA MET A 78 -11.10 21.06 -26.18
C MET A 78 -10.58 20.16 -27.32
N ARG A 79 -10.55 20.68 -28.55
CA ARG A 79 -10.05 19.96 -29.75
C ARG A 79 -8.53 20.05 -29.92
N ARG A 80 -7.85 21.03 -29.28
CA ARG A 80 -6.40 21.25 -29.37
C ARG A 80 -5.62 21.05 -28.05
N VAL A 81 -6.28 20.59 -26.98
CA VAL A 81 -5.55 19.90 -25.90
C VAL A 81 -4.70 18.83 -26.57
N PRO A 82 -3.36 18.78 -26.38
CA PRO A 82 -2.46 17.94 -27.16
C PRO A 82 -3.06 16.54 -27.32
N GLU A 83 -3.36 16.16 -28.57
CA GLU A 83 -3.93 14.84 -28.89
C GLU A 83 -3.05 13.69 -28.37
N ASP A 84 -1.77 14.00 -28.13
CA ASP A 84 -0.73 13.06 -27.77
C ASP A 84 -0.74 12.60 -26.29
N CYS A 85 -1.57 13.17 -25.41
CA CYS A 85 -1.44 12.90 -23.96
C CYS A 85 -2.66 12.31 -23.24
N LYS A 86 -3.80 12.06 -23.89
CA LYS A 86 -4.96 11.47 -23.20
C LYS A 86 -5.68 10.43 -24.06
N SER A 87 -5.73 9.18 -23.58
CA SER A 87 -6.57 8.12 -24.13
C SER A 87 -8.02 8.60 -24.26
N SER A 88 -8.78 8.02 -25.19
CA SER A 88 -10.23 8.32 -25.36
C SER A 88 -11.00 8.20 -24.03
N GLU A 89 -10.60 7.25 -23.20
CA GLU A 89 -11.12 7.01 -21.86
C GLU A 89 -10.87 8.19 -20.90
N SER A 90 -9.69 8.82 -20.95
CA SER A 90 -9.37 10.00 -20.13
C SER A 90 -10.18 11.24 -20.56
N LYS A 91 -10.43 11.42 -21.87
CA LYS A 91 -11.29 12.49 -22.39
C LYS A 91 -12.74 12.30 -21.91
N GLU A 92 -13.28 11.09 -22.03
CA GLU A 92 -14.64 10.78 -21.57
C GLU A 92 -14.80 10.96 -20.06
N HIS A 93 -13.82 10.50 -19.28
CA HIS A 93 -13.80 10.68 -17.83
C HIS A 93 -13.83 12.17 -17.45
N THR A 94 -12.97 12.98 -18.08
CA THR A 94 -12.89 14.42 -17.82
C THR A 94 -14.22 15.11 -18.16
N THR A 95 -14.83 14.79 -19.30
CA THR A 95 -16.12 15.33 -19.72
C THR A 95 -17.24 14.96 -18.76
N ARG A 96 -17.31 13.69 -18.32
CA ARG A 96 -18.32 13.26 -17.33
C ARG A 96 -18.15 13.99 -15.99
N THR A 97 -16.91 14.14 -15.53
CA THR A 97 -16.61 14.86 -14.28
C THR A 97 -16.98 16.35 -14.40
N TYR A 98 -16.66 16.99 -15.52
CA TYR A 98 -17.08 18.36 -15.80
C TYR A 98 -18.59 18.53 -15.69
N TYR A 99 -19.38 17.71 -16.39
CA TYR A 99 -20.84 17.82 -16.34
C TYR A 99 -21.42 17.59 -14.94
N LYS A 100 -20.85 16.67 -14.16
CA LYS A 100 -21.24 16.47 -12.75
C LYS A 100 -20.98 17.73 -11.92
N ILE A 101 -19.83 18.37 -12.09
CA ILE A 101 -19.50 19.61 -11.38
C ILE A 101 -20.48 20.72 -11.77
N ILE A 102 -20.80 20.87 -13.07
CA ILE A 102 -21.77 21.86 -13.55
C ILE A 102 -23.19 21.57 -13.03
N GLN A 103 -23.58 20.30 -12.88
CA GLN A 103 -24.86 19.94 -12.26
C GLN A 103 -24.94 20.36 -10.79
N ILE A 104 -23.84 20.25 -10.04
CA ILE A 104 -23.78 20.64 -8.63
C ILE A 104 -23.68 22.17 -8.48
N VAL A 105 -22.92 22.83 -9.36
CA VAL A 105 -22.67 24.28 -9.33
C VAL A 105 -22.95 24.91 -10.70
N PRO A 106 -24.22 25.15 -11.06
CA PRO A 106 -24.59 25.65 -12.39
C PRO A 106 -23.97 27.02 -12.72
N SER A 107 -23.77 27.86 -11.72
CA SER A 107 -23.14 29.18 -11.87
C SER A 107 -21.68 29.11 -12.33
N LEU A 108 -21.01 27.96 -12.14
CA LEU A 108 -19.64 27.78 -12.59
C LEU A 108 -19.55 27.79 -14.13
N LYS A 109 -20.59 27.34 -14.83
CA LYS A 109 -20.61 27.30 -16.30
C LYS A 109 -20.39 28.68 -16.91
N ALA A 110 -21.11 29.68 -16.41
CA ALA A 110 -21.00 31.07 -16.87
C ALA A 110 -19.61 31.69 -16.60
N ASN A 111 -18.84 31.13 -15.68
CA ASN A 111 -17.48 31.58 -15.42
C ASN A 111 -16.46 30.84 -16.29
N VAL A 112 -16.68 29.55 -16.55
CA VAL A 112 -15.84 28.73 -17.46
C VAL A 112 -15.96 29.18 -18.90
N ASP A 113 -17.16 29.54 -19.35
CA ASP A 113 -17.41 29.97 -20.73
C ASP A 113 -16.92 31.42 -21.00
N ASP A 114 -16.59 32.19 -19.95
CA ASP A 114 -16.13 33.59 -20.06
C ASP A 114 -14.60 33.71 -19.85
N PRO A 115 -13.81 33.96 -20.91
CA PRO A 115 -12.36 34.05 -20.81
C PRO A 115 -11.87 35.21 -19.92
N LEU A 116 -12.67 36.27 -19.74
CA LEU A 116 -12.32 37.40 -18.89
C LEU A 116 -12.33 37.03 -17.40
N LYS A 117 -13.02 35.93 -17.03
CA LYS A 117 -13.12 35.42 -15.65
C LYS A 117 -12.09 34.33 -15.33
N SER A 118 -11.14 34.07 -16.22
CA SER A 118 -10.07 33.10 -16.00
C SER A 118 -9.31 33.31 -14.68
N THR A 119 -9.06 34.56 -14.29
CA THR A 119 -8.43 34.90 -13.00
C THR A 119 -9.31 34.50 -11.81
N GLU A 120 -10.62 34.72 -11.88
CA GLU A 120 -11.57 34.33 -10.82
C GLU A 120 -11.64 32.82 -10.68
N LEU A 121 -11.66 32.09 -11.80
CA LEU A 121 -11.60 30.62 -11.81
C LEU A 121 -10.32 30.10 -11.16
N MET A 122 -9.17 30.73 -11.42
CA MET A 122 -7.90 30.36 -10.77
C MET A 122 -7.97 30.54 -9.25
N VAL A 123 -8.57 31.64 -8.77
CA VAL A 123 -8.78 31.88 -7.34
C VAL A 123 -9.71 30.83 -6.73
N ILE A 124 -10.81 30.49 -7.41
CA ILE A 124 -11.76 29.46 -6.96
C ILE A 124 -11.08 28.09 -6.90
N SER A 125 -10.36 27.70 -7.96
CA SER A 125 -9.61 26.45 -8.03
C SER A 125 -8.57 26.35 -6.90
N SER A 126 -7.81 27.42 -6.65
CA SER A 126 -6.85 27.49 -5.55
C SER A 126 -7.52 27.27 -4.18
N LYS A 127 -8.67 27.92 -3.94
CA LYS A 127 -9.45 27.74 -2.71
C LYS A 127 -10.01 26.32 -2.57
N MET A 128 -10.56 25.75 -3.64
CA MET A 128 -11.04 24.37 -3.65
C MET A 128 -9.91 23.39 -3.31
N ASN A 129 -8.75 23.56 -3.94
CA ASN A 129 -7.58 22.73 -3.67
C ASN A 129 -7.07 22.89 -2.23
N ALA A 130 -7.09 24.11 -1.67
CA ALA A 130 -6.75 24.33 -0.27
C ALA A 130 -7.75 23.63 0.68
N MET A 131 -9.05 23.69 0.40
CA MET A 131 -10.06 22.99 1.18
C MET A 131 -9.93 21.47 1.06
N ILE A 132 -9.77 20.92 -0.15
CA ILE A 132 -9.57 19.48 -0.36
C ILE A 132 -8.35 19.01 0.43
N ARG A 133 -7.21 19.72 0.33
CA ARG A 133 -6.00 19.40 1.11
C ARG A 133 -6.27 19.45 2.61
N SER A 134 -6.98 20.46 3.10
CA SER A 134 -7.35 20.61 4.51
C SER A 134 -8.27 19.48 5.00
N THR A 135 -9.29 19.12 4.22
CA THR A 135 -10.21 18.02 4.54
C THR A 135 -9.49 16.67 4.52
N GLN A 136 -8.66 16.40 3.51
CA GLN A 136 -7.84 15.19 3.45
C GLN A 136 -6.84 15.13 4.61
N SER A 137 -6.16 16.23 4.93
CA SER A 137 -5.22 16.29 6.05
C SER A 137 -5.93 16.06 7.38
N ASN A 138 -7.12 16.63 7.57
CA ASN A 138 -7.88 16.48 8.82
C ASN A 138 -8.42 15.06 9.01
N ASN A 139 -8.86 14.39 7.94
CA ASN A 139 -9.39 13.03 8.02
C ASN A 139 -8.29 12.00 8.37
N ALA A 140 -7.13 12.07 7.70
CA ALA A 140 -6.06 11.10 7.94
C ALA A 140 -5.22 11.44 9.17
N THR A 141 -4.98 12.73 9.46
CA THR A 141 -4.08 13.12 10.57
C THR A 141 -4.68 12.81 11.93
N ARG A 142 -5.99 12.92 12.09
CA ARG A 142 -6.66 12.51 13.34
C ARG A 142 -6.63 11.00 13.54
N LEU A 143 -6.56 10.21 12.47
CA LEU A 143 -6.42 8.77 12.58
C LEU A 143 -5.00 8.36 12.96
N LYS A 144 -3.97 9.13 12.59
CA LYS A 144 -2.55 8.83 12.91
C LYS A 144 -2.30 8.64 14.39
N THR A 145 -3.02 9.35 15.26
CA THR A 145 -2.89 9.18 16.72
C THR A 145 -3.45 7.84 17.22
N TYR A 146 -4.34 7.21 16.45
CA TYR A 146 -4.96 5.92 16.77
C TYR A 146 -4.38 4.76 15.97
N ILE A 147 -3.67 5.00 14.85
CA ILE A 147 -2.96 3.96 14.08
C ILE A 147 -2.12 3.06 15.01
N PRO A 148 -1.36 3.60 15.98
CA PRO A 148 -0.60 2.76 16.90
C PRO A 148 -1.48 1.87 17.78
N GLN A 149 -2.69 2.27 18.13
CA GLN A 149 -3.59 1.44 18.93
C GLN A 149 -4.10 0.24 18.14
N TYR A 150 -4.32 0.42 16.83
CA TYR A 150 -4.73 -0.65 15.92
C TYR A 150 -3.58 -1.51 15.42
N ALA A 151 -2.34 -1.07 15.59
CA ALA A 151 -1.18 -1.86 15.21
C ALA A 151 -0.99 -3.06 16.15
N ALA A 152 -1.56 -3.07 17.36
CA ALA A 152 -1.34 -4.15 18.33
C ALA A 152 -1.75 -5.53 17.78
N PRO A 153 -1.07 -6.64 18.16
CA PRO A 153 -1.36 -7.97 17.64
C PRO A 153 -2.80 -8.39 17.85
N ASN A 154 -3.44 -7.88 18.90
CA ASN A 154 -4.88 -7.94 19.07
C ASN A 154 -5.32 -6.69 19.84
N PRO A 155 -5.82 -5.65 19.15
CA PRO A 155 -6.13 -4.37 19.78
C PRO A 155 -7.27 -4.49 20.82
N PHE A 156 -8.02 -5.59 20.81
CA PHE A 156 -9.08 -5.87 21.78
C PHE A 156 -8.58 -6.60 23.04
N LYS A 157 -7.38 -7.19 23.00
CA LYS A 157 -6.85 -8.01 24.11
C LYS A 157 -5.58 -7.43 24.74
N VAL A 158 -4.70 -6.85 23.94
CA VAL A 158 -3.36 -6.43 24.39
C VAL A 158 -3.00 -5.10 23.73
N ALA A 159 -2.70 -4.08 24.53
CA ALA A 159 -2.09 -2.84 24.06
C ALA A 159 -0.57 -2.99 23.99
N PHE A 160 0.10 -2.15 23.20
CA PHE A 160 1.56 -2.09 23.19
C PHE A 160 2.09 -1.71 24.58
N ASN A 161 3.18 -2.38 24.98
CA ASN A 161 3.96 -2.02 26.16
C ASN A 161 5.44 -1.92 25.75
N PRO A 162 6.03 -0.71 25.68
CA PRO A 162 5.46 0.57 26.10
C PRO A 162 4.31 1.03 25.19
N PRO A 163 3.36 1.86 25.68
CA PRO A 163 2.36 2.49 24.82
C PRO A 163 3.01 3.38 23.79
N ILE A 164 2.50 3.39 22.57
CA ILE A 164 2.95 4.33 21.53
C ILE A 164 2.27 5.68 21.79
N VAL A 165 3.02 6.65 22.30
CA VAL A 165 2.48 7.95 22.70
C VAL A 165 2.46 8.87 21.49
N SER A 166 1.25 9.27 21.08
CA SER A 166 1.08 10.11 19.88
C SER A 166 1.65 11.53 20.01
N SER A 167 2.00 11.98 21.23
CA SER A 167 2.49 13.33 21.50
C SER A 167 3.83 13.65 20.84
N ASN A 168 4.66 12.63 20.61
CA ASN A 168 6.02 12.78 20.09
C ASN A 168 6.09 12.52 18.56
N GLY A 169 4.93 12.47 17.89
CA GLY A 169 4.85 12.28 16.44
C GLY A 169 5.41 10.94 15.99
N ARG A 170 6.31 10.94 15.00
CA ARG A 170 6.92 9.73 14.42
C ARG A 170 8.08 9.17 15.24
N ALA A 171 8.50 9.85 16.30
CA ALA A 171 9.68 9.47 17.09
C ALA A 171 9.53 8.09 17.74
N GLU A 172 8.31 7.68 18.07
CA GLU A 172 8.00 6.39 18.73
C GLU A 172 7.38 5.36 17.77
N MET A 173 7.57 5.52 16.46
CA MET A 173 7.07 4.58 15.45
C MET A 173 8.21 3.89 14.69
N GLY A 174 7.89 2.77 14.05
CA GLY A 174 8.86 2.01 13.25
C GLY A 174 9.98 1.43 14.12
N LEU A 175 11.23 1.59 13.69
CA LEU A 175 12.40 1.02 14.36
C LEU A 175 12.68 1.60 15.76
N ASN A 176 12.15 2.78 16.08
CA ASN A 176 12.36 3.39 17.40
C ASN A 176 11.50 2.76 18.50
N HIS A 177 10.49 1.96 18.13
CA HIS A 177 9.65 1.24 19.08
C HIS A 177 10.03 -0.24 19.10
N PRO A 178 10.45 -0.81 20.24
CA PRO A 178 11.07 -2.15 20.27
C PRO A 178 10.16 -3.24 19.70
N ILE A 179 8.86 -3.18 19.99
CA ILE A 179 7.90 -4.16 19.45
C ILE A 179 7.74 -4.01 17.93
N LEU A 180 7.68 -2.78 17.41
CA LEU A 180 7.49 -2.57 15.97
C LEU A 180 8.78 -2.86 15.21
N ALA A 181 9.93 -2.54 15.80
CA ALA A 181 11.24 -2.91 15.26
C ALA A 181 11.39 -4.42 15.15
N ARG A 182 10.96 -5.17 16.17
CA ARG A 182 10.91 -6.64 16.12
C ARG A 182 10.07 -7.12 14.94
N TRP A 183 8.90 -6.51 14.72
CA TRP A 183 7.98 -6.90 13.65
C TRP A 183 8.50 -6.62 12.25
N LEU A 184 9.35 -5.59 12.12
CA LEU A 184 10.04 -5.23 10.89
C LEU A 184 11.39 -5.96 10.74
N CYS A 185 11.81 -6.73 11.74
CA CYS A 185 13.01 -7.54 11.64
C CYS A 185 12.76 -8.68 10.63
N PRO A 186 13.72 -8.95 9.72
CA PRO A 186 13.72 -10.18 8.93
C PRO A 186 13.62 -11.42 9.82
N ALA A 187 12.84 -12.40 9.39
CA ALA A 187 12.55 -13.59 10.17
C ALA A 187 13.80 -14.42 10.55
N ASP A 188 14.79 -14.47 9.66
CA ASP A 188 16.08 -15.14 9.88
C ASP A 188 16.97 -14.42 10.91
N GLN A 189 16.75 -13.12 11.13
CA GLN A 189 17.47 -12.29 12.10
C GLN A 189 16.73 -12.15 13.44
N LEU A 190 15.55 -12.78 13.58
CA LEU A 190 14.72 -12.65 14.78
C LEU A 190 15.43 -13.15 16.04
N GLN A 191 16.22 -14.22 15.95
CA GLN A 191 16.98 -14.72 17.10
C GLN A 191 17.95 -13.65 17.63
N ARG A 192 18.76 -13.07 16.72
CA ARG A 192 19.70 -11.98 17.04
C ARG A 192 18.98 -10.78 17.66
N PHE A 193 17.78 -10.46 17.17
CA PHE A 193 16.96 -9.40 17.75
C PHE A 193 16.51 -9.71 19.18
N ASN A 194 16.11 -10.96 19.46
CA ASN A 194 15.65 -11.35 20.80
C ASN A 194 16.82 -11.40 21.82
N GLU A 195 18.03 -11.72 21.36
CA GLU A 195 19.25 -11.75 22.19
C GLU A 195 19.71 -10.35 22.62
N ASP A 196 19.79 -9.40 21.67
CA ASP A 196 20.11 -8.00 21.95
C ASP A 196 19.23 -7.05 21.12
N PRO A 197 18.04 -6.69 21.63
CA PRO A 197 17.11 -5.84 20.88
C PRO A 197 17.65 -4.42 20.69
N ILE A 198 18.50 -3.92 21.58
CA ILE A 198 19.04 -2.55 21.47
C ILE A 198 20.04 -2.48 20.32
N GLN A 199 20.95 -3.45 20.24
CA GLN A 199 21.92 -3.49 19.15
C GLN A 199 21.26 -3.87 17.83
N ALA A 200 20.33 -4.83 17.81
CA ALA A 200 19.62 -5.21 16.60
C ALA A 200 18.80 -4.05 16.00
N VAL A 201 18.20 -3.19 16.82
CA VAL A 201 17.55 -1.95 16.34
C VAL A 201 18.55 -1.01 15.67
N LYS A 202 19.74 -0.81 16.25
CA LYS A 202 20.80 0.00 15.63
C LYS A 202 21.28 -0.61 14.32
N ASP A 203 21.39 -1.94 14.27
CA ASP A 203 21.82 -2.68 13.08
C ASP A 203 20.77 -2.60 11.97
N LEU A 204 19.48 -2.70 12.30
CA LEU A 204 18.37 -2.45 11.36
C LEU A 204 18.38 -1.01 10.83
N ALA A 205 18.56 -0.03 11.72
CA ALA A 205 18.54 1.39 11.35
C ALA A 205 19.76 1.79 10.50
N SER A 206 20.91 1.17 10.73
CA SER A 206 22.13 1.39 9.95
C SER A 206 22.20 0.54 8.67
N GLY A 207 21.31 -0.44 8.51
CA GLY A 207 21.29 -1.37 7.38
C GLY A 207 22.30 -2.51 7.48
N VAL A 208 22.94 -2.71 8.64
CA VAL A 208 23.78 -3.89 8.93
C VAL A 208 22.92 -5.16 8.90
N ILE A 209 21.70 -5.09 9.43
CA ILE A 209 20.65 -6.06 9.12
C ILE A 209 19.95 -5.56 7.86
N SER A 210 20.24 -6.20 6.73
CA SER A 210 19.62 -5.89 5.45
C SER A 210 18.12 -6.23 5.48
N MET A 211 17.31 -5.39 4.84
CA MET A 211 15.89 -5.63 4.61
C MET A 211 15.64 -5.56 3.10
N GLY A 212 15.78 -6.70 2.44
CA GLY A 212 15.48 -6.89 1.02
C GLY A 212 13.99 -7.00 0.75
N ALA A 213 13.62 -6.99 -0.53
CA ALA A 213 12.23 -7.19 -0.95
C ALA A 213 11.80 -8.65 -0.87
N GLU A 214 12.78 -9.54 -0.89
CA GLU A 214 12.70 -10.99 -0.74
C GLU A 214 12.56 -11.44 0.72
N ASP A 215 12.92 -10.56 1.67
CA ASP A 215 12.87 -10.87 3.08
C ASP A 215 11.44 -10.83 3.60
N PHE A 216 11.12 -11.83 4.42
CA PHE A 216 9.85 -11.87 5.12
C PHE A 216 10.04 -11.33 6.53
N PHE A 217 9.29 -10.27 6.84
CA PHE A 217 9.25 -9.69 8.18
C PHE A 217 8.47 -10.57 9.16
N THR A 218 8.90 -10.61 10.42
CA THR A 218 8.27 -11.42 11.47
C THR A 218 6.79 -11.10 11.70
N LEU A 219 6.36 -9.88 11.34
CA LEU A 219 4.97 -9.46 11.16
C LEU A 219 4.08 -10.52 10.47
N PHE A 220 4.62 -11.34 9.59
CA PHE A 220 3.83 -12.30 8.81
C PHE A 220 3.52 -13.61 9.57
N TRP A 221 4.19 -13.89 10.68
CA TRP A 221 4.00 -15.12 11.44
C TRP A 221 2.95 -14.98 12.55
N SER A 222 2.30 -16.09 12.89
CA SER A 222 1.46 -16.19 14.08
C SER A 222 2.30 -16.12 15.37
N GLY A 223 1.60 -16.07 16.50
CA GLY A 223 2.21 -16.00 17.82
C GLY A 223 1.42 -15.11 18.77
N SER A 224 1.84 -15.12 20.04
CA SER A 224 1.34 -14.15 21.03
C SER A 224 1.77 -12.74 20.65
N MET A 225 3.00 -12.61 20.15
CA MET A 225 3.55 -11.51 19.39
C MET A 225 3.87 -12.00 17.97
N PRO A 226 3.71 -11.16 16.94
CA PRO A 226 4.13 -11.49 15.59
C PRO A 226 5.59 -11.95 15.57
N GLY A 227 5.81 -13.12 14.97
CA GLY A 227 7.11 -13.77 14.91
C GLY A 227 7.36 -14.87 15.94
N ASP A 228 6.54 -15.02 16.98
CA ASP A 228 6.84 -16.03 18.02
C ASP A 228 6.80 -17.46 17.49
N ASP A 229 5.92 -17.75 16.53
CA ASP A 229 5.82 -19.07 15.90
C ASP A 229 6.77 -19.20 14.69
N CYS A 230 7.69 -18.26 14.51
CA CYS A 230 8.70 -18.32 13.46
C CYS A 230 9.76 -19.37 13.81
N ASP A 231 9.72 -20.49 13.11
CA ASP A 231 10.70 -21.56 13.22
C ASP A 231 11.74 -21.40 12.10
N SER A 232 13.03 -21.30 12.46
CA SER A 232 14.13 -21.19 11.50
C SER A 232 14.25 -22.42 10.61
N ASP A 233 13.91 -23.60 11.15
CA ASP A 233 13.98 -24.86 10.42
C ASP A 233 12.76 -25.04 9.50
N ASN A 234 11.68 -24.31 9.77
CA ASN A 234 10.45 -24.37 9.01
C ASN A 234 9.76 -23.00 8.90
N MET A 235 10.38 -22.09 8.15
CA MET A 235 9.85 -20.73 7.94
C MET A 235 8.43 -20.69 7.36
N LEU A 236 7.94 -21.75 6.71
CA LEU A 236 6.57 -21.80 6.19
C LEU A 236 5.53 -22.09 7.27
N HIS A 237 5.95 -22.63 8.41
CA HIS A 237 5.09 -22.80 9.57
C HIS A 237 4.72 -21.42 10.13
N GLY A 238 3.44 -21.18 10.41
CA GLY A 238 2.98 -19.88 10.92
C GLY A 238 2.93 -18.73 9.90
N LEU A 239 3.56 -18.84 8.74
CA LEU A 239 3.59 -17.77 7.73
C LEU A 239 2.19 -17.40 7.20
N PHE A 240 1.94 -16.10 7.09
CA PHE A 240 0.67 -15.45 6.76
C PHE A 240 -0.49 -15.73 7.73
N LYS A 241 -0.18 -16.14 8.97
CA LYS A 241 -1.19 -16.39 10.02
C LYS A 241 -1.18 -15.33 11.11
N SER A 242 -0.45 -14.24 10.93
CA SER A 242 -0.52 -13.12 11.87
C SER A 242 -1.93 -12.52 11.90
N TYR A 243 -2.37 -12.08 13.08
CA TYR A 243 -3.69 -11.49 13.26
C TYR A 243 -3.93 -10.31 12.30
N PHE A 244 -2.90 -9.48 12.08
CA PHE A 244 -2.98 -8.33 11.18
C PHE A 244 -3.37 -8.74 9.76
N LEU A 245 -2.74 -9.78 9.22
CA LEU A 245 -3.04 -10.29 7.89
C LEU A 245 -4.39 -10.97 7.82
N VAL A 246 -4.72 -11.80 8.81
CA VAL A 246 -6.02 -12.48 8.86
C VAL A 246 -7.15 -11.46 8.88
N CYS A 247 -7.07 -10.43 9.72
CA CYS A 247 -8.07 -9.37 9.78
C CYS A 247 -8.16 -8.56 8.49
N ARG A 248 -7.01 -8.24 7.86
CA ARG A 248 -7.02 -7.47 6.62
C ARG A 248 -7.60 -8.28 5.46
N LEU A 249 -7.23 -9.56 5.34
CA LEU A 249 -7.76 -10.46 4.32
C LEU A 249 -9.25 -10.74 4.55
N ALA A 250 -9.67 -11.06 5.78
CA ALA A 250 -11.08 -11.29 6.09
C ALA A 250 -11.96 -10.10 5.69
N ARG A 251 -11.49 -8.86 5.93
CA ARG A 251 -12.21 -7.65 5.53
C ARG A 251 -12.29 -7.48 4.01
N LEU A 252 -11.26 -7.86 3.27
CA LEU A 252 -11.27 -7.82 1.80
C LEU A 252 -12.24 -8.86 1.20
N TYR A 253 -12.39 -10.02 1.84
CA TYR A 253 -13.28 -11.09 1.35
C TYR A 253 -14.70 -11.02 1.91
N SER A 254 -14.98 -10.17 2.90
CA SER A 254 -16.33 -10.01 3.46
C SER A 254 -17.18 -8.99 2.70
N THR A 255 -16.61 -8.31 1.70
CA THR A 255 -17.29 -7.30 0.87
C THR A 255 -17.80 -7.83 -0.48
N THR A 256 -17.78 -9.14 -0.67
CA THR A 256 -18.34 -9.86 -1.83
C THR A 256 -19.53 -10.70 -1.40
#